data_AF-A0A975IGX3-F1
#
_entry.id   AF-A0A975IGX3-F1
#
_cell.length_a   1.000
_cell.length_b   1.000
_cell.length_c   1.000
_cell.angle_alpha   90.00
_cell.angle_beta   90.00
_cell.angle_gamma   90.00
#
_symmetry.space_group_name_H-M   'P 1'
#
loop_
_entity.id
_entity.type
_entity.pdbx_description
1 polymer ?
#
loop_
_entity_poly.entity_id
_entity_poly.type
_entity_poly.pdbx_seq_one_letter_code
_entity_poly.pdbx_strand_id
1 'polypeptide(L)'
;MRSPTRQAGFNLIEVLIALLLLGLVISISVETSMGDIALYKRNQDGALARWVALNRIAEVQLQGGYPSEGSEKGEMLMGHSRWQWQQEIMATPNKDLRRIEVSVFALNKLDERVDVQVGYIANPQPAALPKKPAP
;
A
#
# COMPACT_ATOMS: atom_id res chain seq x y z
N MET A 1 47.60 55.57 16.59
CA MET A 1 46.59 55.53 17.67
C MET A 1 45.44 54.68 17.19
N ARG A 2 45.13 53.56 17.83
CA ARG A 2 44.01 52.68 17.46
C ARG A 2 42.78 53.11 18.24
N SER A 3 41.71 53.52 17.55
CA SER A 3 40.43 53.87 18.16
C SER A 3 39.80 52.62 18.77
N PRO A 4 39.24 52.68 19.99
CA PRO A 4 38.58 51.53 20.60
C PRO A 4 37.29 51.23 19.83
N THR A 5 37.19 50.01 19.29
CA THR A 5 35.95 49.47 18.73
C THR A 5 34.94 49.32 19.87
N ARG A 6 33.80 50.02 19.80
CA ARG A 6 32.70 49.80 20.76
C ARG A 6 32.21 48.36 20.61
N GLN A 7 32.34 47.55 21.66
CA GLN A 7 31.61 46.30 21.76
C GLN A 7 30.13 46.62 21.97
N ALA A 8 29.30 46.27 21.00
CA ALA A 8 27.85 46.24 21.18
C ALA A 8 27.52 44.99 22.02
N GLY A 9 27.13 45.20 23.27
CA GLY A 9 26.57 44.13 24.10
C GLY A 9 25.12 43.82 23.70
N PHE A 10 24.68 42.59 23.95
CA PHE A 10 23.30 42.17 23.67
C PHE A 10 22.31 42.85 24.61
N ASN A 11 21.18 43.30 24.06
CA ASN A 11 20.04 43.78 24.85
C ASN A 11 19.24 42.58 25.37
N LEU A 12 18.67 42.70 26.58
CA LEU A 12 17.74 41.73 27.15
C LEU A 12 16.58 41.40 26.18
N ILE A 13 16.05 42.41 25.48
CA ILE A 13 14.96 42.20 24.52
C ILE A 13 15.39 41.31 23.34
N GLU A 14 16.64 41.38 22.91
CA GLU A 14 17.17 40.62 21.79
C GLU A 14 17.31 39.14 22.14
N VAL A 15 17.80 38.85 23.35
CA VAL A 15 17.87 37.47 23.86
C VAL A 15 16.47 36.88 24.04
N LEU A 16 15.50 37.67 24.53
CA LEU A 16 14.12 37.23 24.66
C LEU A 16 13.47 36.94 23.31
N ILE A 17 13.67 37.81 22.31
CA ILE A 17 13.18 37.59 20.94
C ILE A 17 13.85 36.35 20.31
N ALA A 18 15.16 36.19 20.51
CA ALA A 18 15.90 35.03 20.00
C ALA A 18 15.38 33.71 20.60
N LEU A 19 15.12 33.67 21.92
CA LEU A 19 14.54 32.50 22.58
C LEU A 19 13.10 32.25 22.15
N LEU A 20 12.30 33.29 21.93
CA LEU A 20 10.94 33.16 21.40
C LEU A 20 10.94 32.55 20.00
N LEU A 21 11.75 33.09 19.08
CA LEU A 21 11.87 32.57 17.72
C LEU A 21 12.42 31.14 17.72
N LEU A 22 13.42 30.85 18.54
CA LEU A 22 13.95 29.49 18.70
C LEU A 22 12.87 28.52 19.18
N GLY A 23 12.09 28.89 20.20
CA GLY A 23 10.99 28.08 20.70
C GLY A 23 9.92 27.80 19.64
N LEU A 24 9.56 28.81 18.84
CA LEU A 24 8.63 28.64 17.72
C LEU A 24 9.18 27.68 16.66
N VAL A 25 10.45 27.82 16.27
CA VAL A 25 11.09 26.92 15.29
C VAL A 25 11.14 25.48 15.80
N ILE A 26 11.50 25.27 17.06
CA ILE A 26 11.53 23.94 17.70
C ILE A 26 10.11 23.35 17.72
N SER A 27 9.10 24.13 18.11
CA SER A 27 7.70 23.67 18.17
C SER A 27 7.20 23.20 16.81
N ILE A 28 7.44 23.99 15.76
CA ILE A 28 7.04 23.64 14.38
C ILE A 28 7.80 22.39 13.89
N SER A 29 9.08 22.28 14.20
CA SER A 29 9.92 21.15 13.75
C SER A 29 9.44 19.81 14.34
N VAL A 30 9.01 19.79 15.61
CA VAL A 30 8.50 18.56 16.25
C VAL A 30 7.20 18.09 15.60
N GLU A 31 6.31 19.01 15.23
CA GLU A 31 5.02 18.67 14.59
C GLU A 31 5.20 18.00 13.22
N THR A 32 6.18 18.47 12.43
CA THR A 32 6.47 17.89 11.10
C THR A 32 6.95 16.44 11.16
N SER A 33 7.65 16.05 12.23
CA SER A 33 8.21 14.69 12.36
C SER A 33 7.16 13.62 12.72
N MET A 34 6.03 14.01 13.32
CA MET A 34 5.01 13.05 13.77
C MET A 34 4.06 12.63 12.64
N GLY A 35 3.81 13.50 11.66
CA GLY A 35 3.01 13.19 10.47
C GLY A 35 3.65 12.12 9.58
N ASP A 36 4.98 12.12 9.50
CA ASP A 36 5.75 11.25 8.60
C ASP A 36 5.67 9.77 8.99
N ILE A 37 5.63 9.45 10.28
CA ILE A 37 5.60 8.06 10.76
C ILE A 37 4.25 7.40 10.44
N ALA A 38 3.14 8.11 10.63
CA ALA A 38 1.82 7.57 10.33
C ALA A 38 1.62 7.38 8.82
N LEU A 39 2.10 8.34 8.02
CA LEU A 39 2.08 8.25 6.57
C LEU A 39 2.96 7.09 6.07
N TYR A 40 4.18 6.96 6.60
CA TYR A 40 5.09 5.87 6.29
C TYR A 40 4.47 4.51 6.60
N LYS A 41 3.85 4.35 7.77
CA LYS A 41 3.16 3.11 8.15
C LYS A 41 2.03 2.77 7.18
N ARG A 42 1.18 3.75 6.81
CA ARG A 42 0.10 3.50 5.83
C ARG A 42 0.64 3.08 4.47
N ASN A 43 1.72 3.72 3.99
CA ASN A 43 2.35 3.35 2.74
C ASN A 43 2.95 1.94 2.80
N GLN A 44 3.61 1.60 3.91
CA GLN A 44 4.16 0.26 4.14
C GLN A 44 3.06 -0.80 4.20
N ASP A 45 1.98 -0.55 4.94
CA ASP A 45 0.84 -1.46 5.06
C ASP A 45 0.17 -1.70 3.70
N GLY A 46 0.00 -0.65 2.89
CA GLY A 46 -0.52 -0.77 1.52
C GLY A 46 0.39 -1.60 0.62
N ALA A 47 1.71 -1.44 0.72
CA ALA A 47 2.66 -2.24 -0.05
C ALA A 47 2.62 -3.72 0.35
N LEU A 48 2.57 -4.02 1.65
CA LEU A 48 2.49 -5.39 2.17
C LEU A 48 1.17 -6.05 1.78
N ALA A 49 0.03 -5.34 1.90
CA ALA A 49 -1.27 -5.83 1.47
C ALA A 49 -1.30 -6.15 -0.03
N ARG A 50 -0.69 -5.30 -0.86
CA ARG A 50 -0.52 -5.56 -2.30
C ARG A 50 0.28 -6.83 -2.55
N TRP A 51 1.37 -7.06 -1.83
CA TRP A 51 2.16 -8.28 -2.00
C TRP A 51 1.38 -9.53 -1.58
N VAL A 52 0.55 -9.46 -0.54
CA VAL A 52 -0.37 -10.56 -0.18
C VAL A 52 -1.33 -10.85 -1.34
N ALA A 53 -1.95 -9.83 -1.93
CA ALA A 53 -2.88 -9.99 -3.04
C ALA A 53 -2.18 -10.60 -4.28
N LEU A 54 -1.01 -10.09 -4.64
CA LEU A 54 -0.23 -10.58 -5.78
C LEU A 54 0.25 -12.01 -5.58
N ASN A 55 0.71 -12.36 -4.37
CA ASN A 55 1.10 -13.73 -4.05
C ASN A 55 -0.08 -14.68 -4.19
N ARG A 56 -1.27 -14.27 -3.71
CA ARG A 56 -2.44 -15.13 -3.84
C ARG A 56 -2.86 -15.33 -5.30
N ILE A 57 -2.82 -14.26 -6.12
CA ILE A 57 -3.07 -14.38 -7.57
C ILE A 57 -2.05 -15.33 -8.21
N ALA A 58 -0.77 -15.17 -7.88
CA ALA A 58 0.30 -16.02 -8.40
C ALA A 58 0.12 -17.49 -7.97
N GLU A 59 -0.27 -17.76 -6.72
CA GLU A 59 -0.58 -19.11 -6.24
C GLU A 59 -1.66 -19.78 -7.09
N VAL A 60 -2.77 -19.09 -7.35
CA VAL A 60 -3.87 -19.63 -8.16
C VAL A 60 -3.41 -19.86 -9.61
N GLN A 61 -2.60 -18.94 -10.18
CA GLN A 61 -2.05 -19.09 -11.52
C GLN A 61 -1.06 -20.27 -11.63
N LEU A 62 -0.25 -20.51 -10.60
CA LEU A 62 0.76 -21.58 -10.57
C LEU A 62 0.17 -22.97 -10.32
N GLN A 63 -1.07 -23.07 -9.83
CA GLN A 63 -1.78 -24.37 -9.73
C GLN A 63 -2.02 -25.02 -11.11
N GLY A 64 -1.79 -24.31 -12.21
CA GLY A 64 -1.71 -24.86 -13.57
C GLY A 64 -3.06 -25.34 -14.14
N GLY A 65 -4.16 -25.05 -13.45
CA GLY A 65 -5.52 -25.41 -13.87
C GLY A 65 -6.36 -24.21 -14.26
N TYR A 66 -7.61 -24.50 -14.64
CA TYR A 66 -8.64 -23.48 -14.85
C TYR A 66 -9.58 -23.47 -13.63
N PRO A 67 -9.45 -22.50 -12.71
CA PRO A 67 -10.18 -22.55 -11.45
C PRO A 67 -11.68 -22.35 -11.67
N SER A 68 -12.47 -23.03 -10.84
CA SER A 68 -13.91 -22.81 -10.76
C SER A 68 -14.22 -21.42 -10.24
N GLU A 69 -15.37 -20.89 -10.63
CA GLU A 69 -15.90 -19.65 -10.09
C GLU A 69 -16.27 -19.84 -8.60
N GLY A 70 -16.18 -18.76 -7.84
CA GLY A 70 -16.51 -18.76 -6.42
C GLY A 70 -15.60 -17.87 -5.60
N SER A 71 -15.86 -17.86 -4.30
CA SER A 71 -15.13 -17.05 -3.34
C SER A 71 -14.41 -17.93 -2.34
N GLU A 72 -13.19 -17.55 -1.99
CA GLU A 72 -12.40 -18.20 -0.94
C GLU A 72 -11.79 -17.12 -0.06
N LYS A 73 -11.53 -17.44 1.21
CA LYS A 73 -10.89 -16.54 2.14
C LYS A 73 -9.87 -17.29 2.98
N GLY A 74 -8.88 -16.57 3.45
CA GLY A 74 -7.86 -17.14 4.33
C GLY A 74 -6.96 -16.08 4.93
N GLU A 75 -5.93 -16.56 5.60
CA GLU A 75 -4.93 -15.72 6.25
C GLU A 75 -3.57 -15.90 5.59
N MET A 76 -2.77 -14.83 5.57
CA MET A 76 -1.37 -14.89 5.14
C MET A 76 -0.51 -14.03 6.07
N LEU A 77 0.64 -14.55 6.46
CA LEU A 77 1.66 -13.77 7.17
C LEU A 77 2.55 -13.07 6.15
N MET A 78 2.69 -11.75 6.26
CA MET A 78 3.56 -10.95 5.39
C MET A 78 4.25 -9.85 6.19
N GLY A 79 5.58 -9.84 6.14
CA GLY A 79 6.39 -9.05 7.07
C GLY A 79 6.17 -9.53 8.51
N HIS A 80 5.82 -8.60 9.40
CA HIS A 80 5.52 -8.89 10.81
C HIS A 80 4.01 -8.83 11.13
N SER A 81 3.17 -8.81 10.10
CA SER A 81 1.72 -8.64 10.21
C SER A 81 0.98 -9.81 9.58
N ARG A 82 -0.15 -10.19 10.18
CA ARG A 82 -1.08 -11.16 9.61
C ARG A 82 -2.20 -10.44 8.88
N TRP A 83 -2.49 -10.91 7.68
CA TRP A 83 -3.47 -10.33 6.77
C TRP A 83 -4.58 -11.34 6.49
N GLN A 84 -5.79 -10.84 6.35
CA GLN A 84 -6.93 -11.60 5.88
C GLN A 84 -7.13 -11.28 4.40
N TRP A 85 -7.24 -12.29 3.56
CA TRP A 85 -7.51 -12.12 2.14
C TRP A 85 -8.82 -12.79 1.78
N GLN A 86 -9.49 -12.22 0.80
CA GLN A 86 -10.68 -12.77 0.17
C GLN A 86 -10.45 -12.74 -1.34
N GLN A 87 -10.55 -13.88 -1.99
CA GLN A 87 -10.51 -13.98 -3.45
C GLN A 87 -11.92 -14.21 -3.98
N GLU A 88 -12.18 -13.70 -5.17
CA GLU A 88 -13.38 -13.97 -5.93
C GLU A 88 -12.98 -14.26 -7.38
N ILE A 89 -13.36 -15.43 -7.88
CA ILE A 89 -13.12 -15.88 -9.25
C ILE A 89 -14.44 -15.80 -10.00
N MET A 90 -14.44 -15.02 -11.08
CA MET A 90 -15.62 -14.71 -11.87
C MET A 90 -15.42 -15.11 -13.34
N ALA A 91 -16.50 -15.54 -13.99
CA ALA A 91 -16.53 -15.66 -15.44
C ALA A 91 -16.23 -14.32 -16.14
N THR A 92 -15.65 -14.42 -17.33
CA THR A 92 -15.57 -13.31 -18.27
C THR A 92 -16.34 -13.70 -19.55
N PRO A 93 -16.61 -12.74 -20.46
CA PRO A 93 -17.20 -13.07 -21.76
C PRO A 93 -16.37 -14.07 -22.57
N ASN A 94 -15.05 -14.12 -22.36
CA ASN A 94 -14.19 -15.15 -22.94
C ASN A 94 -14.23 -16.40 -22.05
N LYS A 95 -14.73 -17.51 -22.60
CA LYS A 95 -14.85 -18.79 -21.87
C LYS A 95 -13.50 -19.38 -21.46
N ASP A 96 -12.42 -18.95 -22.08
CA ASP A 96 -11.05 -19.35 -21.76
C ASP A 96 -10.35 -18.39 -20.80
N LEU A 97 -11.07 -17.42 -20.22
CA LEU A 97 -10.52 -16.45 -19.29
C LEU A 97 -11.41 -16.31 -18.05
N ARG A 98 -10.79 -16.45 -16.87
CA ARG A 98 -11.38 -16.04 -15.59
C ARG A 98 -10.76 -14.75 -15.11
N ARG A 99 -11.57 -13.93 -14.43
CA ARG A 99 -11.11 -12.78 -13.64
C ARG A 99 -10.99 -13.24 -12.20
N ILE A 100 -9.86 -12.97 -11.57
CA ILE A 100 -9.68 -13.14 -10.12
C ILE A 100 -9.53 -11.75 -9.50
N GLU A 101 -10.31 -11.47 -8.47
CA GLU A 101 -10.15 -10.29 -7.62
C GLU A 101 -9.72 -10.75 -6.24
N VAL A 102 -8.64 -10.18 -5.70
CA VAL A 102 -8.17 -10.47 -4.34
C VAL A 102 -8.20 -9.18 -3.53
N SER A 103 -9.04 -9.18 -2.51
CA SER A 103 -9.18 -8.11 -1.52
C SER A 103 -8.42 -8.47 -0.25
N VAL A 104 -7.65 -7.53 0.30
CA VAL A 104 -6.82 -7.74 1.50
C VAL A 104 -7.24 -6.77 2.60
N PHE A 105 -7.35 -7.32 3.81
CA PHE A 105 -7.83 -6.64 5.01
C PHE A 105 -6.83 -6.84 6.15
N ALA A 106 -6.73 -5.86 7.04
CA ALA A 106 -6.01 -6.03 8.29
C ALA A 106 -6.80 -6.99 9.22
N LEU A 107 -6.11 -7.88 9.94
CA LEU A 107 -6.75 -8.92 10.76
C LEU A 107 -7.75 -8.38 11.80
N ASN A 108 -7.51 -7.17 12.32
CA ASN A 108 -8.33 -6.51 13.34
C ASN A 108 -9.38 -5.54 12.77
N LYS A 109 -9.46 -5.41 11.43
CA LYS A 109 -10.36 -4.49 10.75
C LYS A 109 -10.82 -5.09 9.41
N LEU A 110 -11.72 -6.06 9.49
CA LEU A 110 -12.27 -6.75 8.32
C LEU A 110 -13.18 -5.85 7.45
N ASP A 111 -13.61 -4.72 7.99
CA ASP A 111 -14.48 -3.76 7.31
C ASP A 111 -13.67 -2.76 6.47
N GLU A 112 -12.36 -2.63 6.76
CA GLU A 112 -11.45 -1.70 6.11
C GLU A 112 -10.54 -2.46 5.14
N ARG A 113 -10.88 -2.38 3.85
CA ARG A 113 -10.08 -2.99 2.78
C ARG A 113 -8.83 -2.15 2.52
N VAL A 114 -7.66 -2.77 2.67
CA VAL A 114 -6.34 -2.09 2.58
C VAL A 114 -5.84 -2.03 1.15
N ASP A 115 -5.94 -3.13 0.40
CA ASP A 115 -5.58 -3.18 -1.01
C ASP A 115 -6.44 -4.21 -1.77
N VAL A 116 -6.50 -4.06 -3.09
CA VAL A 116 -7.23 -4.93 -4.00
C VAL A 116 -6.43 -5.08 -5.27
N GLN A 117 -6.23 -6.32 -5.71
CA GLN A 117 -5.62 -6.60 -6.99
C GLN A 117 -6.55 -7.47 -7.84
N VAL A 118 -6.51 -7.21 -9.15
CA VAL A 118 -7.27 -7.95 -10.15
C VAL A 118 -6.28 -8.62 -11.08
N GLY A 119 -6.48 -9.91 -11.29
CA GLY A 119 -5.72 -10.72 -12.23
C GLY A 119 -6.63 -11.45 -13.20
N TYR A 120 -6.01 -12.09 -14.19
CA TYR A 120 -6.71 -12.97 -15.12
C TYR A 120 -6.00 -14.32 -15.19
N ILE A 121 -6.78 -15.36 -15.40
CA ILE A 121 -6.31 -16.75 -15.48
C ILE A 121 -6.81 -17.33 -16.79
N ALA A 122 -5.88 -17.75 -17.63
CA ALA A 122 -6.17 -18.36 -18.92
C ALA A 122 -6.39 -19.86 -18.76
N ASN A 123 -7.36 -20.40 -19.50
CA ASN A 123 -7.55 -21.83 -19.64
C ASN A 123 -6.36 -22.45 -20.41
N PRO A 124 -5.61 -23.40 -19.82
CA PRO A 124 -4.47 -24.03 -20.50
C PRO A 124 -4.87 -24.89 -21.71
N GLN A 125 -6.15 -25.27 -21.82
CA GLN A 125 -6.71 -25.97 -22.98
C GLN A 125 -7.88 -25.14 -23.53
N PRO A 126 -7.59 -24.13 -24.38
CA PRO A 126 -8.61 -23.25 -24.92
C PRO A 126 -9.69 -24.02 -25.67
N ALA A 127 -10.93 -23.56 -25.59
CA ALA A 127 -11.99 -24.06 -26.46
C ALA A 127 -11.54 -23.93 -27.93
N ALA A 128 -11.80 -24.95 -28.75
CA ALA A 128 -11.43 -24.92 -30.15
C ALA A 128 -11.97 -23.65 -30.82
N LEU A 129 -11.09 -22.92 -31.53
CA LEU A 129 -11.47 -21.72 -32.25
C LEU A 129 -12.69 -22.02 -33.14
N PRO A 130 -13.73 -21.16 -33.15
CA PRO A 130 -14.85 -21.34 -34.05
C PRO A 130 -14.31 -21.39 -35.48
N LYS A 131 -14.67 -22.45 -36.22
CA LYS A 131 -14.25 -22.62 -37.61
C LYS A 131 -14.68 -21.38 -38.39
N LYS A 132 -13.71 -20.70 -39.02
CA LYS A 132 -13.99 -19.56 -39.90
C LYS A 132 -15.02 -20.03 -40.94
N PRO A 133 -16.13 -19.30 -41.17
CA PRO A 133 -17.05 -19.66 -42.23
C PRO A 133 -16.29 -19.73 -43.54
N ALA A 134 -16.49 -20.82 -44.29
CA ALA A 134 -15.96 -20.96 -45.63
C ALA A 134 -16.51 -19.81 -46.50
N PRO A 135 -15.70 -19.28 -47.44
CA PRO A 135 -16.15 -18.21 -48.34
C PRO A 135 -17.34 -18.62 -49.19
#